data_AF-A0A2V8SF32-F1
#
_entry.id   AF-A0A2V8SF32-F1
#
_cell.length_a   1.000
_cell.length_b   1.000
_cell.length_c   1.000
_cell.angle_alpha   90.00
_cell.angle_beta   90.00
_cell.angle_gamma   90.00
#
_symmetry.space_group_name_H-M   'P 1'
#
loop_
_entity.id
_entity.type
_entity.pdbx_description
1 polymer ?
#
loop_
_entity_poly.entity_id
_entity_poly.type
_entity_poly.pdbx_seq_one_letter_code
_entity_poly.pdbx_strand_id
1 'polypeptide(L)'
;TGLGLFAILRRGAATTMDRAFILLPPALLFLSYTVLSHDLGFRYVIPALPFLHLAGGAGLAWLLKERGAWGKACAAALCAWLVAAAAGIYPDHLPYFNELACALQEPARIGRDGGTACGPLWLDDSNVDWGQGIKQLKGWVERNAPGETVQIAYFGSVRPELYGLSYERLSMDELMRPPAAGLYVVSAHFLARGIGELAKRYGDGPGNWLLRTRPSAVVAHAYYVYDARGAPAR
;
A
#
# COMPACT_ATOMS: atom_id res chain seq x y z
N THR A 1 16.04 3.72 9.25
CA THR A 1 16.14 5.18 9.42
C THR A 1 16.57 5.61 10.83
N GLY A 2 16.01 5.05 11.91
CA GLY A 2 16.40 5.43 13.29
C GLY A 2 17.90 5.30 13.61
N LEU A 3 18.54 4.18 13.23
CA LEU A 3 20.00 4.00 13.34
C LEU A 3 20.79 5.03 12.51
N GLY A 4 20.23 5.47 11.38
CA GLY A 4 20.79 6.49 10.52
C GLY A 4 20.77 7.87 11.14
N LEU A 5 19.63 8.26 11.71
CA LEU A 5 19.49 9.50 12.48
C LEU A 5 20.46 9.51 13.66
N PHE A 6 20.54 8.41 14.41
CA PHE A 6 21.52 8.27 15.49
C PHE A 6 22.97 8.45 14.99
N ALA A 7 23.33 7.78 13.88
CA ALA A 7 24.66 7.89 13.29
C ALA A 7 25.00 9.33 12.88
N ILE A 8 24.06 10.06 12.28
CA ILE A 8 24.22 11.46 11.84
C ILE A 8 24.31 12.44 13.02
N LEU A 9 23.48 12.24 14.05
CA LEU A 9 23.39 13.14 15.19
C LEU A 9 24.52 12.98 16.21
N ARG A 10 25.27 11.88 16.14
CA ARG A 10 26.43 11.66 17.02
C ARG A 10 27.47 12.77 16.86
N ARG A 11 28.09 13.16 17.98
CA ARG A 11 29.19 14.13 18.01
C ARG A 11 30.33 13.66 17.09
N GLY A 12 30.84 14.57 16.26
CA GLY A 12 31.95 14.31 15.34
C GLY A 12 31.62 13.47 14.10
N ALA A 13 30.39 12.96 13.95
CA ALA A 13 30.03 12.11 12.80
C ALA A 13 29.70 12.89 11.51
N ALA A 14 29.25 14.13 11.65
CA ALA A 14 28.87 15.01 10.54
C ALA A 14 29.00 16.47 10.98
N THR A 15 29.25 17.37 10.02
CA THR A 15 29.27 18.81 10.27
C THR A 15 27.85 19.34 10.53
N THR A 16 27.73 20.53 11.09
CA THR A 16 26.42 21.20 11.27
C THR A 16 25.70 21.38 9.94
N MET A 17 26.45 21.71 8.88
CA MET A 17 25.90 21.91 7.53
C MET A 17 25.37 20.60 6.94
N ASP A 18 26.09 19.48 7.09
CA ASP A 18 25.64 18.17 6.62
C ASP A 18 24.35 17.74 7.31
N ARG A 19 24.26 17.95 8.64
CA ARG A 19 23.04 17.66 9.41
C ARG A 19 21.88 18.52 8.94
N ALA A 20 22.12 19.81 8.74
CA ALA A 20 21.11 20.73 8.23
C ALA A 20 20.61 20.28 6.85
N PHE A 21 21.52 19.93 5.94
CA PHE A 21 21.18 19.48 4.59
C PHE A 21 20.40 18.15 4.58
N ILE A 22 20.74 17.19 5.45
CA ILE A 22 20.07 15.89 5.48
C ILE A 22 18.72 15.95 6.20
N LEU A 23 18.60 16.78 7.25
CA LEU A 23 17.43 16.76 8.14
C LEU A 23 16.42 17.87 7.84
N LEU A 24 16.85 19.08 7.48
CA LEU A 24 15.93 20.21 7.30
C LEU A 24 15.01 20.01 6.09
N PRO A 25 15.48 19.66 4.88
CA PRO A 25 14.58 19.49 3.75
C PRO A 25 13.45 18.48 3.98
N PRO A 26 13.71 17.21 4.39
CA PRO A 26 12.62 16.26 4.62
C PRO A 26 11.73 16.67 5.80
N ALA A 27 12.26 17.31 6.84
CA ALA A 27 11.46 17.80 7.96
C ALA A 27 10.53 18.95 7.54
N LEU A 28 11.06 19.94 6.81
CA LEU A 28 10.26 21.07 6.29
C LEU A 28 9.21 20.59 5.30
N LEU A 29 9.58 19.70 4.37
CA LEU A 29 8.63 19.09 3.44
C LEU A 29 7.52 18.36 4.22
N PHE A 30 7.90 17.42 5.09
CA PHE A 30 6.93 16.67 5.88
C PHE A 30 6.00 17.58 6.70
N LEU A 31 6.54 18.55 7.43
CA LEU A 31 5.76 19.50 8.22
C LEU A 31 4.85 20.36 7.34
N SER A 32 5.37 20.92 6.24
CA SER A 32 4.59 21.74 5.32
C SER A 32 3.41 20.96 4.73
N TYR A 33 3.63 19.71 4.32
CA TYR A 33 2.58 18.86 3.78
C TYR A 33 1.58 18.42 4.85
N THR A 34 2.04 18.13 6.07
CA THR A 34 1.17 17.77 7.20
C THR A 34 0.22 18.90 7.59
N VAL A 35 0.69 20.15 7.49
CA VAL A 35 -0.07 21.33 7.91
C VAL A 35 -0.92 21.91 6.78
N LEU A 36 -0.41 21.92 5.55
CA LEU A 36 -0.98 22.73 4.46
C LEU A 36 -1.68 21.91 3.37
N SER A 37 -1.56 20.59 3.37
CA SER A 37 -2.00 19.78 2.23
C SER A 37 -3.24 18.94 2.52
N HIS A 38 -4.04 18.73 1.48
CA HIS A 38 -5.13 17.75 1.49
C HIS A 38 -4.54 16.33 1.47
N ASP A 39 -5.16 15.36 2.14
CA ASP A 39 -4.72 13.96 2.33
C ASP A 39 -4.53 13.13 1.02
N LEU A 40 -3.69 13.58 0.09
CA LEU A 40 -3.40 12.94 -1.20
C LEU A 40 -2.23 11.94 -1.12
N GLY A 41 -2.16 11.22 0.02
CA GLY A 41 -1.30 10.06 0.24
C GLY A 41 0.21 10.30 0.14
N PHE A 42 0.94 9.23 -0.21
CA PHE A 42 2.41 9.14 -0.17
C PHE A 42 3.15 10.14 -1.08
N ARG A 43 2.45 10.78 -2.03
CA ARG A 43 3.04 11.69 -3.04
C ARG A 43 3.85 12.82 -2.41
N TYR A 44 3.41 13.33 -1.28
CA TYR A 44 4.09 14.40 -0.55
C TYR A 44 5.39 13.98 0.12
N VAL A 45 5.56 12.69 0.37
CA VAL A 45 6.77 12.13 1.00
C VAL A 45 7.83 11.79 -0.05
N ILE A 46 7.45 11.67 -1.34
CA ILE A 46 8.40 11.34 -2.43
C ILE A 46 9.63 12.26 -2.42
N PRO A 47 9.52 13.59 -2.32
CA PRO A 47 10.70 14.47 -2.30
C PRO A 47 11.59 14.28 -1.06
N ALA A 48 11.06 13.72 0.03
CA ALA A 48 11.83 13.39 1.23
C ALA A 48 12.62 12.07 1.10
N LEU A 49 12.25 11.18 0.16
CA LEU A 49 12.86 9.86 0.02
C LEU A 49 14.37 9.89 -0.16
N PRO A 50 14.99 10.74 -1.02
CA PRO A 50 16.45 10.75 -1.16
C PRO A 50 17.17 10.99 0.17
N PHE A 51 16.64 11.88 1.01
CA PHE A 51 17.21 12.17 2.33
C PHE A 51 17.05 11.01 3.31
N LEU A 52 15.91 10.31 3.27
CA LEU A 52 15.71 9.09 4.06
C LEU A 52 16.66 7.97 3.64
N HIS A 53 16.96 7.84 2.34
CA HIS A 53 17.97 6.91 1.84
C HIS A 53 19.38 7.29 2.29
N LEU A 54 19.74 8.58 2.28
CA LEU A 54 21.02 9.06 2.83
C LEU A 54 21.14 8.74 4.33
N ALA A 55 20.08 8.97 5.11
CA ALA A 55 20.06 8.59 6.51
C ALA A 55 20.21 7.07 6.68
N GLY A 56 19.51 6.27 5.87
CA GLY A 56 19.67 4.81 5.83
C GLY A 56 21.12 4.39 5.55
N GLY A 57 21.76 5.01 4.54
CA GLY A 57 23.15 4.78 4.16
C GLY A 57 24.13 5.15 5.27
N ALA A 58 23.91 6.24 5.99
CA ALA A 58 24.70 6.62 7.15
C ALA A 58 24.62 5.55 8.26
N GLY A 59 23.42 5.03 8.53
CA GLY A 59 23.21 3.94 9.48
C GLY A 59 23.90 2.64 9.06
N LEU A 60 23.83 2.29 7.77
CA LEU A 60 24.53 1.14 7.21
C LEU A 60 26.06 1.30 7.32
N ALA A 61 26.60 2.46 6.94
CA ALA A 61 28.02 2.74 7.03
C ALA A 61 28.52 2.64 8.48
N TRP A 62 27.73 3.13 9.43
CA TRP A 62 28.03 3.03 10.85
C TRP A 62 28.05 1.57 11.33
N LEU A 63 27.06 0.75 10.95
CA LEU A 63 27.05 -0.69 11.26
C LEU A 63 28.31 -1.39 10.74
N LEU A 64 28.67 -1.11 9.48
CA LEU A 64 29.81 -1.77 8.82
C LEU A 64 31.17 -1.35 9.39
N LYS A 65 31.33 -0.08 9.78
CA LYS A 65 32.60 0.49 10.24
C LYS A 65 32.82 0.36 11.74
N GLU A 66 31.78 0.50 12.55
CA GLU A 66 31.93 0.68 14.00
C GLU A 66 31.43 -0.49 14.85
N ARG A 67 30.70 -1.44 14.27
CA ARG A 67 30.10 -2.57 15.01
C ARG A 67 30.73 -3.93 14.70
N GLY A 68 31.86 -3.95 14.00
CA GLY A 68 32.67 -5.15 13.77
C GLY A 68 31.89 -6.25 13.05
N ALA A 69 32.12 -7.52 13.44
CA ALA A 69 31.48 -8.68 12.81
C ALA A 69 29.95 -8.69 13.00
N TRP A 70 29.46 -8.33 14.20
CA TRP A 70 28.02 -8.23 14.48
C TRP A 70 27.34 -7.19 13.58
N GLY A 71 27.96 -6.00 13.45
CA GLY A 71 27.47 -4.96 12.56
C GLY A 71 27.32 -5.41 11.10
N LYS A 72 28.33 -6.13 10.60
CA LYS A 72 28.31 -6.72 9.25
C LYS A 72 27.22 -7.77 9.10
N ALA A 73 27.03 -8.63 10.10
CA ALA A 73 25.96 -9.62 10.09
C ALA A 73 24.57 -8.97 10.09
N CYS A 74 24.35 -7.96 10.95
CA CYS A 74 23.11 -7.18 10.94
C CYS A 74 22.87 -6.46 9.60
N ALA A 75 23.90 -5.83 9.05
CA ALA A 75 23.83 -5.18 7.74
C ALA A 75 23.45 -6.18 6.64
N ALA A 76 24.10 -7.34 6.60
CA ALA A 76 23.80 -8.39 5.64
C ALA A 76 22.36 -8.90 5.79
N ALA A 77 21.88 -9.12 7.02
CA ALA A 77 20.51 -9.53 7.30
C ALA A 77 19.48 -8.48 6.84
N LEU A 78 19.72 -7.19 7.12
CA LEU A 78 18.84 -6.10 6.66
C LEU A 78 18.82 -5.98 5.12
N CYS A 79 19.96 -6.12 4.46
CA CYS A 79 20.03 -6.13 3.00
C CYS A 79 19.31 -7.35 2.41
N ALA A 80 19.49 -8.54 2.99
CA ALA A 80 18.80 -9.75 2.56
C ALA A 80 17.28 -9.60 2.75
N TRP A 81 16.83 -9.02 3.87
CA TRP A 81 15.42 -8.72 4.10
C TRP A 81 14.86 -7.74 3.06
N LEU A 82 15.59 -6.67 2.74
CA LEU A 82 15.17 -5.72 1.71
C LEU A 82 15.01 -6.40 0.34
N VAL A 83 15.94 -7.29 -0.03
CA VAL A 83 15.86 -8.06 -1.28
C VAL A 83 14.66 -9.01 -1.26
N ALA A 84 14.44 -9.73 -0.15
CA ALA A 84 13.31 -10.62 0.01
C ALA A 84 11.97 -9.87 -0.08
N ALA A 85 11.86 -8.72 0.57
CA ALA A 85 10.68 -7.85 0.49
C ALA A 85 10.43 -7.36 -0.94
N ALA A 86 11.46 -6.86 -1.63
CA ALA A 86 11.34 -6.39 -3.00
C ALA A 86 10.94 -7.53 -3.96
N ALA A 87 11.57 -8.70 -3.84
CA ALA A 87 11.22 -9.87 -4.64
C ALA A 87 9.82 -10.40 -4.32
N GLY A 88 9.41 -10.34 -3.06
CA GLY A 88 8.12 -10.84 -2.58
C GLY A 88 6.92 -10.06 -3.07
N ILE A 89 7.06 -8.73 -3.22
CA ILE A 89 5.99 -7.86 -3.71
C ILE A 89 6.03 -7.63 -5.24
N TYR A 90 7.13 -7.99 -5.91
CA TYR A 90 7.26 -7.77 -7.36
C TYR A 90 6.09 -8.41 -8.14
N PRO A 91 5.49 -7.69 -9.12
CA PRO A 91 5.87 -6.38 -9.66
C PRO A 91 5.21 -5.17 -8.96
N ASP A 92 4.43 -5.37 -7.90
CA ASP A 92 3.50 -4.41 -7.33
C ASP A 92 4.10 -3.59 -6.17
N HIS A 93 5.21 -2.90 -6.42
CA HIS A 93 5.94 -2.24 -5.32
C HIS A 93 5.19 -1.10 -4.62
N LEU A 94 4.21 -0.46 -5.27
CA LEU A 94 3.45 0.65 -4.68
C LEU A 94 2.65 0.22 -3.43
N PRO A 95 1.80 -0.83 -3.49
CA PRO A 95 1.03 -1.29 -2.34
C PRO A 95 1.85 -2.03 -1.26
N TYR A 96 3.18 -2.02 -1.29
CA TYR A 96 3.98 -2.75 -0.30
C TYR A 96 3.78 -2.22 1.13
N PHE A 97 3.48 -3.12 2.06
CA PHE A 97 3.61 -2.86 3.50
C PHE A 97 4.51 -3.92 4.13
N ASN A 98 5.35 -3.49 5.07
CA ASN A 98 6.12 -4.45 5.85
C ASN A 98 5.23 -5.25 6.80
N GLU A 99 5.80 -6.28 7.42
CA GLU A 99 5.15 -7.27 8.27
C GLU A 99 4.46 -6.63 9.48
N LEU A 100 4.90 -5.45 9.94
CA LEU A 100 4.30 -4.74 11.07
C LEU A 100 2.86 -4.33 10.81
N ALA A 101 2.47 -4.12 9.55
CA ALA A 101 1.09 -3.78 9.19
C ALA A 101 0.09 -4.88 9.62
N CYS A 102 0.54 -6.14 9.68
CA CYS A 102 -0.28 -7.25 10.14
C CYS A 102 0.10 -7.76 11.54
N ALA A 103 1.32 -7.49 12.02
CA ALA A 103 1.93 -8.18 13.16
C ALA A 103 1.10 -8.19 14.46
N LEU A 104 0.38 -7.10 14.75
CA LEU A 104 -0.37 -6.97 16.01
C LEU A 104 -1.81 -7.51 15.94
N GLN A 105 -2.44 -7.45 14.77
CA GLN A 105 -3.88 -7.75 14.63
C GLN A 105 -4.11 -9.07 13.91
N GLU A 106 -3.36 -9.34 12.83
CA GLU A 106 -3.59 -10.48 11.95
C GLU A 106 -2.26 -11.07 11.45
N PRO A 107 -1.36 -11.56 12.32
CA PRO A 107 -0.03 -12.04 11.92
C PRO A 107 -0.09 -13.21 10.93
N ALA A 108 -1.18 -13.98 10.91
CA ALA A 108 -1.42 -15.04 9.95
C ALA A 108 -1.57 -14.55 8.49
N ARG A 109 -1.76 -13.24 8.29
CA ARG A 109 -1.85 -12.60 6.96
C ARG A 109 -0.50 -12.09 6.46
N ILE A 110 0.59 -12.26 7.21
CA ILE A 110 1.94 -11.97 6.75
C ILE A 110 2.33 -12.99 5.69
N GLY A 111 2.60 -12.52 4.48
CA GLY A 111 2.98 -13.32 3.33
C GLY A 111 4.43 -13.09 2.91
N ARG A 112 4.78 -13.61 1.72
CA ARG A 112 6.07 -13.33 1.07
C ARG A 112 6.20 -11.85 0.67
N ASP A 113 5.06 -11.22 0.44
CA ASP A 113 4.83 -9.81 0.15
C ASP A 113 4.74 -8.93 1.41
N GLY A 114 5.19 -9.44 2.57
CA GLY A 114 5.18 -8.72 3.85
C GLY A 114 3.79 -8.67 4.48
N GLY A 115 3.40 -7.49 4.96
CA GLY A 115 2.10 -7.23 5.59
C GLY A 115 1.10 -6.54 4.65
N THR A 116 1.33 -6.59 3.34
CA THR A 116 0.55 -5.90 2.31
C THR A 116 -0.96 -6.20 2.39
N ALA A 117 -1.34 -7.42 2.75
CA ALA A 117 -2.74 -7.81 2.93
C ALA A 117 -3.50 -6.93 3.95
N CYS A 118 -2.83 -6.43 5.00
CA CYS A 118 -3.41 -5.55 6.01
C CYS A 118 -3.21 -4.06 5.69
N GLY A 119 -2.42 -3.73 4.66
CA GLY A 119 -2.05 -2.36 4.30
C GLY A 119 -3.23 -1.39 4.15
N PRO A 120 -4.30 -1.76 3.40
CA PRO A 120 -5.46 -0.89 3.23
C PRO A 120 -6.26 -0.58 4.50
N LEU A 121 -5.99 -1.23 5.63
CA LEU A 121 -6.55 -0.86 6.94
C LEU A 121 -5.83 0.35 7.55
N TRP A 122 -4.61 0.64 7.09
CA TRP A 122 -3.77 1.74 7.60
C TRP A 122 -3.77 2.94 6.68
N LEU A 123 -3.59 2.71 5.39
CA LEU A 123 -3.45 3.76 4.38
C LEU A 123 -4.16 3.31 3.09
N ASP A 124 -4.87 4.25 2.45
CA ASP A 124 -5.64 4.01 1.24
C ASP A 124 -5.23 4.98 0.11
N ASP A 125 -6.07 5.15 -0.91
CA ASP A 125 -5.83 6.12 -2.00
C ASP A 125 -4.50 5.79 -2.74
N SER A 126 -3.71 6.81 -2.96
CA SER A 126 -2.46 6.88 -3.67
C SER A 126 -1.30 6.25 -2.92
N ASN A 127 -1.52 5.81 -1.68
CA ASN A 127 -0.57 4.94 -0.99
C ASN A 127 -0.59 3.52 -1.60
N VAL A 128 -1.67 3.13 -2.29
CA VAL A 128 -1.87 1.74 -2.75
C VAL A 128 -2.15 1.68 -4.25
N ASP A 129 -2.94 2.61 -4.82
CA ASP A 129 -3.44 2.50 -6.19
C ASP A 129 -3.46 3.84 -6.94
N TRP A 130 -2.74 3.93 -8.07
CA TRP A 130 -2.84 5.01 -9.07
C TRP A 130 -3.41 4.52 -10.41
N GLY A 131 -3.72 3.24 -10.53
CA GLY A 131 -4.07 2.58 -11.80
C GLY A 131 -2.95 1.70 -12.37
N GLN A 132 -1.85 1.51 -11.63
CA GLN A 132 -0.68 0.75 -12.10
C GLN A 132 -0.99 -0.73 -12.38
N GLY A 133 -1.98 -1.29 -11.68
CA GLY A 133 -2.34 -2.70 -11.82
C GLY A 133 -3.40 -3.00 -12.89
N ILE A 134 -3.91 -1.99 -13.60
CA ILE A 134 -5.01 -2.18 -14.56
C ILE A 134 -4.69 -3.21 -15.66
N LYS A 135 -3.45 -3.23 -16.16
CA LYS A 135 -3.02 -4.23 -17.16
C LYS A 135 -3.10 -5.67 -16.59
N GLN A 136 -2.74 -5.84 -15.33
CA GLN A 136 -2.83 -7.13 -14.63
C GLN A 136 -4.30 -7.51 -14.39
N LEU A 137 -5.13 -6.54 -13.99
CA LEU A 137 -6.57 -6.72 -13.83
C LEU A 137 -7.22 -7.17 -15.14
N LYS A 138 -6.93 -6.51 -16.26
CA LYS A 138 -7.40 -6.94 -17.57
C LYS A 138 -7.04 -8.41 -17.84
N GLY A 139 -5.77 -8.77 -17.68
CA GLY A 139 -5.34 -10.15 -17.91
C GLY A 139 -6.02 -11.15 -16.96
N TRP A 140 -6.34 -10.75 -15.74
CA TRP A 140 -7.11 -11.57 -14.80
C TRP A 140 -8.56 -11.75 -15.28
N VAL A 141 -9.23 -10.68 -15.71
CA VAL A 141 -10.62 -10.73 -16.22
C VAL A 141 -10.73 -11.64 -17.44
N GLU A 142 -9.83 -11.55 -18.40
CA GLU A 142 -9.84 -12.43 -19.59
C GLU A 142 -9.74 -13.91 -19.26
N ARG A 143 -9.00 -14.26 -18.19
CA ARG A 143 -8.82 -15.66 -17.80
C ARG A 143 -9.97 -16.20 -16.95
N ASN A 144 -10.64 -15.35 -16.18
CA ASN A 144 -11.58 -15.78 -15.13
C ASN A 144 -13.04 -15.41 -15.40
N ALA A 145 -13.29 -14.43 -16.27
CA ALA A 145 -14.62 -13.94 -16.62
C ALA A 145 -14.67 -13.47 -18.09
N PRO A 146 -14.29 -14.34 -19.06
CA PRO A 146 -14.21 -13.96 -20.46
C PRO A 146 -15.58 -13.53 -21.01
N GLY A 147 -15.65 -12.31 -21.54
CA GLY A 147 -16.88 -11.75 -22.12
C GLY A 147 -17.91 -11.25 -21.11
N GLU A 148 -17.64 -11.34 -19.80
CA GLU A 148 -18.50 -10.76 -18.76
C GLU A 148 -18.17 -9.27 -18.56
N THR A 149 -19.20 -8.44 -18.36
CA THR A 149 -19.01 -7.05 -17.91
C THR A 149 -18.73 -7.04 -16.41
N VAL A 150 -17.55 -6.56 -16.01
CA VAL A 150 -17.17 -6.41 -14.60
C VAL A 150 -17.63 -5.05 -14.06
N GLN A 151 -18.11 -5.02 -12.82
CA GLN A 151 -18.43 -3.77 -12.12
C GLN A 151 -17.20 -3.32 -11.34
N ILE A 152 -16.69 -2.11 -11.58
CA ILE A 152 -15.45 -1.62 -10.95
C ILE A 152 -15.69 -0.35 -10.16
N ALA A 153 -15.42 -0.41 -8.86
CA ALA A 153 -15.26 0.74 -7.97
C ALA A 153 -13.79 1.21 -8.01
N TYR A 154 -13.51 2.14 -8.93
CA TYR A 154 -12.15 2.49 -9.35
C TYR A 154 -11.70 3.88 -8.89
N PHE A 155 -10.59 3.92 -8.14
CA PHE A 155 -9.94 5.14 -7.66
C PHE A 155 -8.87 5.71 -8.59
N GLY A 156 -8.09 4.85 -9.27
CA GLY A 156 -6.90 5.25 -10.01
C GLY A 156 -7.16 6.26 -11.15
N SER A 157 -6.09 6.89 -11.63
CA SER A 157 -6.16 7.92 -12.67
C SER A 157 -6.01 7.36 -14.09
N VAL A 158 -5.50 6.15 -14.23
CA VAL A 158 -5.33 5.49 -15.53
C VAL A 158 -6.66 4.94 -16.01
N ARG A 159 -7.13 5.39 -17.17
CA ARG A 159 -8.38 4.90 -17.77
C ARG A 159 -8.29 3.41 -18.11
N PRO A 160 -9.14 2.52 -17.53
CA PRO A 160 -9.08 1.09 -17.81
C PRO A 160 -9.30 0.72 -19.28
N GLU A 161 -10.08 1.53 -19.99
CA GLU A 161 -10.38 1.32 -21.40
C GLU A 161 -9.12 1.44 -22.30
N LEU A 162 -8.07 2.14 -21.85
CA LEU A 162 -6.79 2.23 -22.57
C LEU A 162 -6.09 0.87 -22.69
N TYR A 163 -6.40 -0.07 -21.80
CA TYR A 163 -5.90 -1.45 -21.86
C TYR A 163 -6.95 -2.42 -22.42
N GLY A 164 -8.07 -1.93 -22.94
CA GLY A 164 -9.16 -2.73 -23.48
C GLY A 164 -10.03 -3.40 -22.41
N LEU A 165 -10.01 -2.91 -21.17
CA LEU A 165 -10.91 -3.42 -20.13
C LEU A 165 -12.26 -2.72 -20.23
N SER A 166 -13.28 -3.45 -20.68
CA SER A 166 -14.68 -3.03 -20.60
C SER A 166 -15.21 -3.25 -19.19
N TYR A 167 -15.85 -2.23 -18.61
CA TYR A 167 -16.42 -2.33 -17.27
C TYR A 167 -17.60 -1.39 -17.10
N GLU A 168 -18.43 -1.70 -16.11
CA GLU A 168 -19.43 -0.79 -15.59
C GLU A 168 -18.87 -0.09 -14.34
N ARG A 169 -18.96 1.24 -14.29
CA ARG A 169 -18.44 1.99 -13.14
C ARG A 169 -19.39 1.84 -11.97
N LEU A 170 -18.84 1.45 -10.82
CA LEU A 170 -19.58 1.37 -9.57
C LEU A 170 -19.24 2.58 -8.69
N SER A 171 -20.26 3.31 -8.26
CA SER A 171 -20.11 4.40 -7.30
C SER A 171 -19.99 3.87 -5.86
N MET A 172 -19.51 4.72 -4.94
CA MET A 172 -19.46 4.36 -3.52
C MET A 172 -20.86 4.07 -2.96
N ASP A 173 -21.86 4.87 -3.35
CA ASP A 173 -23.25 4.68 -2.91
C ASP A 173 -23.85 3.35 -3.35
N GLU A 174 -23.44 2.84 -4.50
CA GLU A 174 -23.86 1.53 -4.99
C GLU A 174 -23.09 0.40 -4.30
N LEU A 175 -21.78 0.60 -4.04
CA LEU A 175 -20.94 -0.37 -3.33
C LEU A 175 -21.39 -0.58 -1.88
N MET A 176 -21.94 0.46 -1.24
CA MET A 176 -22.46 0.39 0.13
C MET A 176 -23.82 -0.33 0.25
N ARG A 177 -24.43 -0.76 -0.86
CA ARG A 177 -25.65 -1.57 -0.86
C ARG A 177 -25.29 -3.05 -0.96
N PRO A 178 -26.18 -3.97 -0.53
CA PRO A 178 -25.98 -5.39 -0.80
C PRO A 178 -25.72 -5.64 -2.29
N PRO A 179 -24.68 -6.43 -2.64
CA PRO A 179 -24.33 -6.67 -4.04
C PRO A 179 -25.43 -7.47 -4.74
N ALA A 180 -25.70 -7.11 -5.99
CA ALA A 180 -26.55 -7.90 -6.88
C ALA A 180 -25.74 -9.05 -7.47
N ALA A 181 -26.39 -9.90 -8.27
CA ALA A 181 -25.68 -10.86 -9.10
C ALA A 181 -24.64 -10.15 -9.98
N GLY A 182 -23.36 -10.54 -9.87
CA GLY A 182 -22.30 -9.99 -10.71
C GLY A 182 -20.88 -10.20 -10.17
N LEU A 183 -19.91 -9.75 -10.96
CA LEU A 183 -18.50 -9.74 -10.61
C LEU A 183 -18.04 -8.31 -10.30
N TYR A 184 -17.61 -8.10 -9.06
CA TYR A 184 -17.23 -6.80 -8.55
C TYR A 184 -15.71 -6.72 -8.38
N VAL A 185 -15.13 -5.61 -8.79
CA VAL A 185 -13.73 -5.29 -8.54
C VAL A 185 -13.66 -3.97 -7.79
N VAL A 186 -13.07 -3.99 -6.61
CA VAL A 186 -13.03 -2.84 -5.70
C VAL A 186 -11.58 -2.44 -5.50
N SER A 187 -11.22 -1.23 -5.90
CA SER A 187 -9.89 -0.68 -5.58
C SER A 187 -9.71 -0.54 -4.07
N ALA A 188 -8.48 -0.69 -3.58
CA ALA A 188 -8.15 -0.63 -2.16
C ALA A 188 -8.69 0.63 -1.46
N HIS A 189 -8.72 1.77 -2.15
CA HIS A 189 -9.34 3.00 -1.67
C HIS A 189 -10.83 2.85 -1.40
N PHE A 190 -11.59 2.36 -2.39
CA PHE A 190 -13.03 2.14 -2.23
C PHE A 190 -13.32 1.07 -1.17
N LEU A 191 -12.46 0.06 -1.03
CA LEU A 191 -12.58 -0.95 0.00
C LEU A 191 -12.43 -0.33 1.40
N ALA A 192 -11.33 0.38 1.65
CA ALA A 192 -11.03 0.98 2.96
C ALA A 192 -12.12 1.98 3.37
N ARG A 193 -12.50 2.89 2.47
CA ARG A 193 -13.56 3.88 2.71
C ARG A 193 -14.92 3.23 2.86
N GLY A 194 -15.25 2.25 2.01
CA GLY A 194 -16.50 1.52 2.09
C GLY A 194 -16.67 0.76 3.41
N ILE A 195 -15.62 0.07 3.88
CA ILE A 195 -15.61 -0.57 5.21
C ILE A 195 -15.85 0.46 6.31
N GLY A 196 -15.17 1.61 6.26
CA GLY A 196 -15.32 2.68 7.25
C GLY A 196 -16.72 3.28 7.28
N GLU A 197 -17.31 3.58 6.11
CA GLU A 197 -18.68 4.13 6.03
C GLU A 197 -19.72 3.10 6.46
N LEU A 198 -19.58 1.83 6.06
CA LEU A 198 -20.46 0.77 6.51
C LEU A 198 -20.33 0.53 8.03
N ALA A 199 -19.13 0.67 8.60
CA ALA A 199 -18.91 0.55 10.04
C ALA A 199 -19.66 1.63 10.83
N LYS A 200 -19.79 2.86 10.30
CA LYS A 200 -20.62 3.90 10.95
C LYS A 200 -22.09 3.49 11.05
N ARG A 201 -22.60 2.74 10.08
CA ARG A 201 -24.01 2.34 10.00
C ARG A 201 -24.32 1.00 10.67
N TYR A 202 -23.40 0.05 10.57
CA TYR A 202 -23.63 -1.34 10.94
C TYR A 202 -22.58 -1.90 11.91
N GLY A 203 -21.57 -1.11 12.29
CA GLY A 203 -20.39 -1.59 13.00
C GLY A 203 -19.70 -2.71 12.21
N ASP A 204 -19.26 -3.73 12.94
CA ASP A 204 -18.76 -4.98 12.35
C ASP A 204 -19.90 -5.95 12.03
N GLY A 205 -21.16 -5.53 12.04
CA GLY A 205 -22.31 -6.39 11.76
C GLY A 205 -22.35 -6.91 10.30
N PRO A 206 -23.29 -7.81 9.97
CA PRO A 206 -23.42 -8.40 8.63
C PRO A 206 -23.72 -7.37 7.53
N GLY A 207 -24.23 -6.18 7.88
CA GLY A 207 -24.42 -5.07 6.95
C GLY A 207 -23.10 -4.48 6.42
N ASN A 208 -21.99 -4.66 7.14
CA ASN A 208 -20.65 -4.33 6.65
C ASN A 208 -20.09 -5.47 5.79
N TRP A 209 -20.75 -5.70 4.64
CA TRP A 209 -20.45 -6.84 3.80
C TRP A 209 -19.02 -6.82 3.26
N LEU A 210 -18.44 -5.64 3.00
CA LEU A 210 -17.05 -5.51 2.55
C LEU A 210 -16.04 -6.02 3.59
N LEU A 211 -16.33 -5.84 4.88
CA LEU A 211 -15.51 -6.36 5.98
C LEU A 211 -15.72 -7.87 6.17
N ARG A 212 -16.95 -8.36 5.95
CA ARG A 212 -17.34 -9.74 6.25
C ARG A 212 -17.15 -10.72 5.11
N THR A 213 -17.13 -10.23 3.88
CA THR A 213 -16.93 -11.05 2.69
C THR A 213 -15.45 -11.11 2.37
N ARG A 214 -14.91 -12.33 2.26
CA ARG A 214 -13.54 -12.51 1.79
C ARG A 214 -13.50 -12.32 0.26
N PRO A 215 -12.56 -11.52 -0.28
CA PRO A 215 -12.39 -11.41 -1.73
C PRO A 215 -12.02 -12.79 -2.32
N SER A 216 -12.56 -13.10 -3.50
CA SER A 216 -12.22 -14.33 -4.25
C SER A 216 -10.83 -14.26 -4.87
N ALA A 217 -10.36 -13.04 -5.17
CA ALA A 217 -9.00 -12.78 -5.62
C ALA A 217 -8.56 -11.36 -5.22
N VAL A 218 -7.26 -11.14 -5.13
CA VAL A 218 -6.65 -9.82 -5.07
C VAL A 218 -5.69 -9.69 -6.25
N VAL A 219 -5.93 -8.71 -7.12
CA VAL A 219 -5.13 -8.50 -8.33
C VAL A 219 -4.25 -7.27 -8.14
N ALA A 220 -2.98 -7.38 -8.53
CA ALA A 220 -1.98 -6.33 -8.44
C ALA A 220 -1.80 -5.73 -7.02
N HIS A 221 -2.10 -6.52 -5.99
CA HIS A 221 -2.15 -6.08 -4.57
C HIS A 221 -3.00 -4.82 -4.30
N ALA A 222 -3.90 -4.46 -5.22
CA ALA A 222 -4.66 -3.20 -5.17
C ALA A 222 -6.15 -3.37 -5.52
N TYR A 223 -6.53 -4.43 -6.24
CA TYR A 223 -7.91 -4.67 -6.68
C TYR A 223 -8.49 -5.93 -6.06
N TYR A 224 -9.53 -5.76 -5.26
CA TYR A 224 -10.22 -6.81 -4.53
C TYR A 224 -11.41 -7.30 -5.33
N VAL A 225 -11.40 -8.58 -5.69
CA VAL A 225 -12.46 -9.18 -6.50
C VAL A 225 -13.47 -9.85 -5.58
N TYR A 226 -14.75 -9.57 -5.80
CA TYR A 226 -15.88 -10.20 -5.12
C TYR A 226 -16.78 -10.86 -6.15
N ASP A 227 -16.89 -12.18 -6.05
CA ASP A 227 -17.77 -12.96 -6.92
C ASP A 227 -19.14 -13.10 -6.25
N ALA A 228 -20.11 -12.35 -6.76
CA ALA A 228 -21.48 -12.38 -6.30
C ALA A 228 -22.42 -12.99 -7.36
N ARG A 229 -21.91 -13.77 -8.34
CA ARG A 229 -22.72 -14.32 -9.43
C ARG A 229 -23.86 -15.25 -8.97
N GLY A 230 -23.76 -15.80 -7.76
CA GLY A 230 -24.83 -16.58 -7.12
C GLY A 230 -25.86 -15.77 -6.32
N ALA A 231 -25.73 -14.45 -6.24
CA ALA A 231 -26.68 -13.60 -5.53
C ALA A 231 -27.99 -13.41 -6.31
N PRO A 232 -29.10 -13.00 -5.67
CA PRO A 232 -30.34 -12.66 -6.37
C PRO A 232 -30.12 -11.53 -7.39
N ALA A 233 -30.82 -11.58 -8.52
CA ALA A 233 -30.86 -10.47 -9.45
C ALA A 233 -31.57 -9.25 -8.83
N ARG A 234 -31.16 -8.04 -9.24
CA ARG A 234 -31.76 -6.77 -8.82
C ARG A 234 -33.18 -6.60 -9.35
#